data_AF-A0A948THG0-F1
#
_entry.id   AF-A0A948THG0-F1
#
_cell.length_a   1.000
_cell.length_b   1.000
_cell.length_c   1.000
_cell.angle_alpha   90.00
_cell.angle_beta   90.00
_cell.angle_gamma   90.00
#
_symmetry.space_group_name_H-M   'P 1'
#
loop_
_entity.id
_entity.type
_entity.pdbx_description
1 polymer ?
#
loop_
_entity_poly.entity_id
_entity_poly.type
_entity_poly.pdbx_seq_one_letter_code
_entity_poly.pdbx_strand_id
1 'polypeptide(L)'
;MSYRGVDQWVVLAGSQLLGGNRNYQSTEVQETFDEAKARQALKQVYGYFVTKEDFTFSGPSSALAFVMNSIINGPDFWSNEEGVTLRTLLAQSGLKSIR
;
A
#
# COMPACT_ATOMS: atom_id res chain seq x y z
N MET A 1 23.72 -9.73 -22.13
CA MET A 1 22.82 -9.92 -20.97
C MET A 1 22.18 -8.56 -20.70
N SER A 2 20.99 -8.29 -21.22
CA SER A 2 20.34 -6.98 -21.07
C SER A 2 19.44 -7.03 -19.83
N TYR A 3 19.83 -6.30 -18.79
CA TYR A 3 19.01 -6.04 -17.61
C TYR A 3 17.82 -5.19 -18.04
N ARG A 4 16.64 -5.81 -18.17
CA ARG A 4 15.37 -5.08 -18.24
C ARG A 4 14.90 -4.86 -16.81
N GLY A 5 15.41 -3.81 -16.18
CA GLY A 5 14.92 -3.34 -14.90
C GLY A 5 13.50 -2.81 -15.08
N VAL A 6 12.50 -3.69 -14.97
CA VAL A 6 11.21 -3.28 -14.46
C VAL A 6 11.42 -3.15 -12.96
N ASP A 7 11.32 -1.94 -12.40
CA ASP A 7 11.47 -1.72 -10.96
C ASP A 7 10.38 -2.52 -10.24
N GLN A 8 10.72 -3.73 -9.79
CA GLN A 8 9.83 -4.60 -9.04
C GLN A 8 9.96 -4.25 -7.56
N TRP A 9 8.83 -3.96 -6.95
CA TRP A 9 8.74 -3.66 -5.52
C TRP A 9 8.37 -4.92 -4.78
N VAL A 10 9.07 -5.22 -3.68
CA VAL A 10 8.88 -6.48 -2.95
C VAL A 10 8.47 -6.21 -1.52
N VAL A 11 7.36 -6.80 -1.10
CA VAL A 11 7.00 -6.94 0.31
C VAL A 11 7.55 -8.27 0.80
N LEU A 12 8.57 -8.22 1.64
CA LEU A 12 9.32 -9.40 2.08
C LEU A 12 8.49 -10.26 3.03
N ALA A 13 8.82 -11.56 3.10
CA ALA A 13 8.35 -12.46 4.14
C ALA A 13 8.66 -11.88 5.54
N GLY A 14 7.69 -12.01 6.46
CA GLY A 14 7.77 -11.43 7.80
C GLY A 14 7.26 -9.99 7.91
N SER A 15 6.87 -9.36 6.80
CA SER A 15 6.28 -8.02 6.81
C SER A 15 4.92 -8.02 7.52
N GLN A 16 4.71 -7.06 8.40
CA GLN A 16 3.43 -6.84 9.07
C GLN A 16 2.51 -5.99 8.19
N LEU A 17 1.28 -6.46 8.01
CA LEU A 17 0.22 -5.74 7.32
C LEU A 17 -0.70 -5.10 8.36
N LEU A 18 -1.09 -3.85 8.13
CA LEU A 18 -2.02 -3.16 9.02
C LEU A 18 -3.40 -3.81 8.91
N GLY A 19 -3.84 -4.45 9.99
CA GLY A 19 -5.19 -5.01 10.10
C GLY A 19 -6.18 -3.87 10.35
N GLY A 20 -6.67 -3.24 9.29
CA GLY A 20 -7.59 -2.11 9.43
C GLY A 20 -8.41 -1.86 8.16
N ASN A 21 -9.73 -1.71 8.37
CA ASN A 21 -10.81 -1.34 7.45
C ASN A 21 -10.60 -1.45 5.92
N ARG A 22 -11.37 -2.35 5.31
CA ARG A 22 -11.43 -2.75 3.89
C ARG A 22 -11.98 -1.68 2.93
N ASN A 23 -12.08 -0.42 3.35
CA ASN A 23 -12.94 0.55 2.66
C ASN A 23 -12.25 1.32 1.54
N TYR A 24 -10.94 1.14 1.36
CA TYR A 24 -10.17 1.87 0.36
C TYR A 24 -9.07 0.97 -0.21
N GLN A 25 -9.40 0.04 -1.10
CA GLN A 25 -8.39 -0.72 -1.87
C GLN A 25 -8.65 -0.59 -3.37
N SER A 26 -7.58 -0.63 -4.18
CA SER A 26 -7.74 -0.93 -5.60
C SER A 26 -8.13 -2.41 -5.72
N THR A 27 -8.93 -2.74 -6.74
CA THR A 27 -9.39 -4.12 -6.98
C THR A 27 -8.21 -5.10 -7.02
N GLU A 28 -7.11 -4.73 -7.67
CA GLU A 28 -5.90 -5.55 -7.83
C GLU A 28 -5.22 -5.89 -6.49
N VAL A 29 -5.13 -4.93 -5.56
CA VAL A 29 -4.50 -5.17 -4.24
C VAL A 29 -5.41 -6.04 -3.37
N GLN A 30 -6.73 -5.85 -3.48
CA GLN A 30 -7.71 -6.67 -2.77
C GLN A 30 -7.69 -8.12 -3.27
N GLU A 31 -7.64 -8.33 -4.60
CA GLU A 31 -7.48 -9.66 -5.20
C GLU A 31 -6.19 -10.32 -4.73
N THR A 32 -5.06 -9.61 -4.76
CA THR A 32 -3.77 -10.12 -4.25
C THR A 32 -3.86 -10.54 -2.78
N PHE A 33 -4.54 -9.75 -1.95
CA PHE A 33 -4.71 -10.04 -0.53
C PHE A 33 -5.64 -11.23 -0.27
N ASP A 34 -6.72 -11.37 -1.03
CA ASP A 34 -7.63 -12.50 -0.92
C ASP A 34 -7.00 -13.80 -1.43
N GLU A 35 -6.22 -13.74 -2.52
CA GLU A 35 -5.38 -14.85 -2.98
C GLU A 35 -4.35 -15.25 -1.93
N ALA A 36 -3.66 -14.29 -1.31
CA ALA A 36 -2.72 -14.52 -0.22
C ALA A 36 -3.37 -15.23 0.97
N LYS A 37 -4.61 -14.88 1.31
CA LYS A 37 -5.39 -15.58 2.34
C LYS A 37 -5.78 -16.99 1.92
N ALA A 38 -6.31 -17.15 0.71
CA ALA A 38 -6.77 -18.44 0.20
C ALA A 38 -5.65 -19.48 0.18
N ARG A 39 -4.43 -19.07 -0.21
CA ARG A 39 -3.24 -19.93 -0.19
C ARG A 39 -2.50 -19.97 1.14
N GLN A 40 -3.07 -19.39 2.20
CA GLN A 40 -2.49 -19.35 3.55
C GLN A 40 -1.09 -18.70 3.65
N ALA A 41 -0.78 -17.77 2.73
CA ALA A 41 0.47 -17.01 2.71
C ALA A 41 0.50 -15.88 3.76
N LEU A 42 -0.60 -15.65 4.47
CA LEU A 42 -0.69 -14.71 5.59
C LEU A 42 -0.89 -15.45 6.92
N LYS A 43 -0.23 -14.99 7.97
CA LYS A 43 -0.43 -15.45 9.35
C LYS A 43 -1.09 -14.34 10.16
N GLN A 44 -2.23 -14.62 10.78
CA GLN A 44 -2.83 -13.65 11.71
C GLN A 44 -2.08 -13.67 13.05
N VAL A 45 -1.66 -12.50 13.53
CA VAL A 45 -0.94 -12.31 14.79
C VAL A 45 -1.49 -11.06 15.48
N TYR A 46 -2.10 -11.22 16.65
CA TYR A 46 -2.63 -10.12 17.48
C TYR A 46 -3.45 -9.06 16.71
N GLY A 47 -4.32 -9.49 15.79
CA GLY A 47 -5.17 -8.58 15.01
C GLY A 47 -4.55 -8.03 13.71
N TYR A 48 -3.29 -8.34 13.45
CA TYR A 48 -2.57 -7.99 12.21
C TYR A 48 -2.31 -9.25 11.37
N PHE A 49 -1.90 -9.06 10.11
CA PHE A 49 -1.38 -10.14 9.28
C PHE A 49 0.14 -10.01 9.13
N VAL A 50 0.83 -11.14 9.02
CA VAL A 50 2.25 -11.22 8.72
C VAL A 50 2.43 -12.09 7.47
N THR A 51 3.19 -11.61 6.50
CA THR A 51 3.49 -12.37 5.26
C THR A 51 4.38 -13.58 5.59
N LYS A 52 4.10 -14.73 4.96
CA LYS A 52 4.95 -15.94 5.07
C LYS A 52 5.93 -16.08 3.91
N GLU A 53 5.76 -15.29 2.85
CA GLU A 53 6.54 -15.30 1.63
C GLU A 53 6.61 -13.88 1.05
N ASP A 54 7.42 -13.73 0.01
CA ASP A 54 7.61 -12.46 -0.69
C ASP A 54 6.47 -12.20 -1.69
N PHE A 55 6.07 -10.93 -1.81
CA PHE A 55 5.06 -10.47 -2.78
C PHE A 55 5.66 -9.40 -3.68
N THR A 56 5.58 -9.60 -4.99
CA THR A 56 6.10 -8.66 -5.99
C THR A 56 4.99 -7.78 -6.56
N PHE A 57 5.27 -6.49 -6.69
CA PHE A 57 4.35 -5.50 -7.24
C PHE A 57 5.01 -4.71 -8.36
N SER A 58 4.20 -4.28 -9.32
CA SER A 58 4.61 -3.47 -10.46
C SER A 58 4.97 -2.02 -10.08
N GLY A 59 4.62 -1.58 -8.87
CA GLY A 59 4.89 -0.23 -8.40
C GLY A 59 4.87 -0.09 -6.88
N PRO A 60 5.50 0.99 -6.36
CA PRO A 60 5.61 1.21 -4.93
C PRO A 60 4.24 1.48 -4.29
N SER A 61 3.33 2.13 -5.02
CA SER A 61 1.96 2.39 -4.55
C SER A 61 1.19 1.10 -4.28
N SER A 62 1.33 0.08 -5.14
CA SER A 62 0.66 -1.20 -4.96
C SER A 62 1.26 -2.00 -3.80
N ALA A 63 2.59 -2.01 -3.68
CA ALA A 63 3.28 -2.63 -2.54
C ALA A 63 2.88 -1.98 -1.20
N LEU A 64 2.86 -0.64 -1.17
CA LEU A 64 2.42 0.12 0.00
C LEU A 64 0.95 -0.15 0.32
N ALA A 65 0.09 -0.16 -0.69
CA ALA A 65 -1.33 -0.43 -0.50
C ALA A 65 -1.59 -1.83 0.07
N PHE A 66 -0.79 -2.82 -0.33
CA PHE A 66 -0.82 -4.17 0.23
C PHE A 66 -0.40 -4.19 1.71
N VAL A 67 0.69 -3.52 2.07
CA VAL A 67 1.16 -3.42 3.48
C VAL A 67 0.16 -2.68 4.35
N MET A 68 -0.35 -1.56 3.86
CA MET A 68 -1.29 -0.71 4.58
C MET A 68 -2.71 -1.29 4.58
N ASN A 69 -2.97 -2.32 3.77
CA ASN A 69 -4.31 -2.82 3.46
C ASN A 69 -5.25 -1.67 3.04
N SER A 70 -4.69 -0.66 2.37
CA SER A 70 -5.33 0.63 2.12
C SER A 70 -4.61 1.42 1.02
N ILE A 71 -5.33 2.00 0.05
CA ILE A 71 -4.80 2.93 -0.97
C ILE A 71 -4.54 4.34 -0.42
N ILE A 72 -4.58 4.50 0.91
CA ILE A 72 -4.40 5.78 1.58
C ILE A 72 -2.92 6.19 1.52
N ASN A 73 -2.48 6.62 0.34
CA ASN A 73 -1.26 7.40 0.14
C ASN A 73 -1.56 8.74 -0.55
N GLY A 74 -2.84 9.06 -0.76
CA GLY A 74 -3.28 10.25 -1.47
C GLY A 74 -3.13 11.54 -0.64
N PRO A 75 -3.00 12.71 -1.29
CA PRO A 75 -2.89 14.01 -0.62
C PRO A 75 -4.04 14.36 0.34
N ASP A 76 -5.16 13.64 0.28
CA ASP A 76 -6.31 13.84 1.18
C ASP A 76 -6.13 13.22 2.56
N PHE A 77 -5.17 12.33 2.73
CA PHE A 77 -4.99 11.56 3.96
C PHE A 77 -3.76 11.95 4.77
N TRP A 78 -2.91 12.81 4.20
CA TRP A 78 -1.84 13.47 4.92
C TRP A 78 -2.38 14.80 5.41
N SER A 79 -2.33 15.08 6.71
CA SER A 79 -2.69 16.38 7.26
C SER A 79 -1.60 16.92 8.18
N ASN A 80 -1.51 18.24 8.28
CA ASN A 80 -0.71 18.88 9.33
C ASN A 80 -1.39 18.70 10.71
N GLU A 81 -0.75 19.20 11.76
CA GLU A 81 -1.26 19.15 13.14
C GLU A 81 -2.61 19.86 13.32
N GLU A 82 -2.95 20.78 12.40
CA GLU A 82 -4.21 21.53 12.38
C GLU A 82 -5.32 20.81 11.60
N GLY A 83 -5.06 19.62 11.04
CA GLY A 83 -6.01 18.84 10.25
C GLY A 83 -6.15 19.29 8.79
N VAL A 84 -5.32 20.21 8.31
CA VAL A 84 -5.33 20.66 6.92
C VAL A 84 -4.65 19.62 6.03
N THR A 85 -5.38 19.12 5.03
CA THR A 85 -4.88 18.06 4.14
C THR A 85 -3.77 18.56 3.20
N LEU A 86 -2.88 17.65 2.81
CA LEU A 86 -1.81 17.91 1.84
C LEU A 86 -2.38 18.38 0.50
N ARG A 87 -3.57 17.91 0.08
CA ARG A 87 -4.27 18.44 -1.10
C ARG A 87 -4.55 19.93 -0.97
N THR A 88 -5.07 20.34 0.18
CA THR A 88 -5.40 21.74 0.48
C THR A 88 -4.13 22.60 0.48
N LEU A 89 -3.06 22.11 1.10
CA LEU A 89 -1.75 22.77 1.11
C LEU A 89 -1.14 22.90 -0.30
N LEU A 90 -1.22 21.84 -1.11
CA LEU A 90 -0.76 21.86 -2.51
C LEU A 90 -1.54 22.89 -3.34
N ALA A 91 -2.87 22.93 -3.20
CA ALA A 91 -3.71 23.92 -3.89
C ALA A 91 -3.36 25.37 -3.50
N GLN A 92 -3.06 25.62 -2.22
CA GLN A 92 -2.66 26.95 -1.72
C GLN A 92 -1.25 27.34 -2.17
N SER A 93 -0.33 26.38 -2.28
CA SER A 93 1.05 26.63 -2.70
C SER A 93 1.23 26.88 -4.20
N GLY A 94 0.19 26.66 -5.01
CA GLY A 94 0.28 26.71 -6.48
C GLY A 94 1.04 25.54 -7.11
N LEU A 95 1.55 24.58 -6.30
CA LEU A 95 2.20 23.37 -6.78
C LEU A 95 1.14 22.35 -7.21
N LYS A 96 1.19 21.94 -8.49
CA LYS A 96 0.38 20.82 -8.97
C LYS A 96 1.00 19.52 -8.46
N SER A 97 0.16 18.67 -7.85
CA SER A 97 0.48 17.27 -7.56
C SER A 97 1.04 16.62 -8.83
N ILE A 98 2.28 16.12 -8.75
CA ILE A 98 2.84 15.24 -9.79
C ILE A 98 2.04 13.93 -9.70
N ARG A 99 1.44 13.51 -10.81
CA ARG A 99 0.70 12.24 -10.93
C ARG A 99 1.65 11.16 -11.40
#